data_AF-A0A6P4ECQ7-F1
#
_entry.id   AF-A0A6P4ECQ7-F1
#
_cell.length_a   1.000
_cell.length_b   1.000
_cell.length_c   1.000
_cell.angle_alpha   90.00
_cell.angle_beta   90.00
_cell.angle_gamma   90.00
#
_symmetry.space_group_name_H-M   'P 1'
#
loop_
_entity.id
_entity.type
_entity.pdbx_description
1 polymer ?
#
loop_
_entity_poly.entity_id
_entity_poly.type
_entity_poly.pdbx_seq_one_letter_code
_entity_poly.pdbx_strand_id
1 'polypeptide(L)'
;MEIRRTSRPYLLVLLMLLGLWLGSVLAKGASNQSTSQTWQHQQQQQQQRYQSQLNESQSQPEELEILETTSAVVSSPHETHLTRTSVIFGLTKVANESSVSQKCHAQLRQVQRGILGKQPWAMKGKWKNPSQNIIVIKQKKIPCWDVPANWAKIFAVRENSPNEIPLMNGLRSVCAIWIMVFHVVWFMYFTVHNKTVLISYAEQAFFQYVSSAPLLVDVFFTISGFLQTFNFLRNSQQLEAVRRNSFVGNLKLFGKLLFHRYLRLGPLYLVVMATVDLVYAYIGDVSVYHINERFDEMCSKHWWRNLLFIQNLFDHRDMCANWSWSLACEMQFFILANALLFLYVKYPKIVKALVASSFVATIAWSYSIGLSIKFQLSFDAAFATGTEIYTSPFVRVLPYILGAATAWLFLENRIQLEISEPKERFCWHLALLVFFACIYSTVKRDLGPLMAITLFVMGRLFFSLSVCWMIARSCSGRGVWWS
;
A
#
# COMPACT_ATOMS: atom_id res chain seq x y z
N MET A 1 42.21 18.65 -17.86
CA MET A 1 41.17 17.74 -18.39
C MET A 1 39.86 18.17 -17.76
N GLU A 2 39.01 18.80 -18.56
CA GLU A 2 37.84 19.58 -18.13
C GLU A 2 36.65 18.64 -17.86
N ILE A 3 36.28 18.47 -16.58
CA ILE A 3 35.19 17.57 -16.19
C ILE A 3 33.85 18.34 -16.26
N ARG A 4 33.09 18.02 -17.30
CA ARG A 4 31.77 18.55 -17.62
C ARG A 4 30.77 18.21 -16.50
N ARG A 5 30.31 19.26 -15.80
CA ARG A 5 29.31 19.26 -14.71
C ARG A 5 27.95 18.76 -15.22
N THR A 6 27.53 17.54 -14.90
CA THR A 6 26.19 17.02 -15.23
C THR A 6 25.19 17.29 -14.10
N SER A 7 24.58 18.47 -14.11
CA SER A 7 23.49 18.92 -13.22
C SER A 7 22.09 18.43 -13.65
N ARG A 8 21.99 17.25 -14.29
CA ARG A 8 20.74 16.77 -14.91
C ARG A 8 19.72 16.00 -14.03
N PRO A 9 19.99 15.50 -12.80
CA PRO A 9 18.93 14.81 -12.04
C PRO A 9 17.88 15.77 -11.47
N TYR A 10 18.27 17.02 -11.15
CA TYR A 10 17.37 18.01 -10.54
C TYR A 10 16.32 18.56 -11.52
N LEU A 11 16.66 18.67 -12.81
CA LEU A 11 15.74 19.17 -13.84
C LEU A 11 14.63 18.16 -14.16
N LEU A 12 14.93 16.86 -14.11
CA LEU A 12 13.94 15.79 -14.26
C LEU A 12 12.93 15.76 -13.10
N VAL A 13 13.41 15.95 -11.87
CA VAL A 13 12.54 16.10 -10.69
C VAL A 13 11.69 17.36 -10.81
N LEU A 14 12.26 18.48 -11.24
CA LEU A 14 11.53 19.74 -11.45
C LEU A 14 10.42 19.61 -12.51
N LEU A 15 10.70 18.92 -13.63
CA LEU A 15 9.73 18.68 -14.70
C LEU A 15 8.61 17.71 -14.26
N MET A 16 8.92 16.72 -13.42
CA MET A 16 7.90 15.86 -12.80
C MET A 16 7.02 16.64 -11.81
N LEU A 17 7.60 17.56 -11.02
CA LEU A 17 6.87 18.42 -10.08
C LEU A 17 5.93 19.39 -10.81
N LEU A 18 6.38 20.00 -11.92
CA LEU A 18 5.57 20.89 -12.76
C LEU A 18 4.48 20.15 -13.52
N GLY A 19 4.76 18.93 -14.02
CA GLY A 19 3.76 18.11 -14.71
C GLY A 19 2.62 17.65 -13.80
N LEU A 20 2.92 17.28 -12.55
CA LEU A 20 1.91 16.91 -11.56
C LEU A 20 1.08 18.11 -11.09
N TRP A 21 1.71 19.29 -10.97
CA TRP A 21 1.01 20.53 -10.64
C TRP A 21 0.05 20.96 -11.77
N LEU A 22 0.50 20.98 -13.03
CA LEU A 22 -0.34 21.33 -14.19
C LEU A 22 -1.48 20.32 -14.44
N GLY A 23 -1.24 19.03 -14.22
CA GLY A 23 -2.28 18.00 -14.34
C GLY A 23 -3.44 18.17 -13.34
N SER A 24 -3.14 18.71 -12.15
CA SER A 24 -4.16 18.98 -11.13
C SER A 24 -5.00 20.24 -11.39
N VAL A 25 -4.47 21.20 -12.17
CA VAL A 25 -5.14 22.46 -12.51
C VAL A 25 -6.06 22.30 -13.74
N LEU A 26 -5.66 21.49 -14.72
CA LEU A 26 -6.43 21.31 -15.96
C LEU A 26 -7.63 20.35 -15.82
N ALA A 27 -7.63 19.46 -14.82
CA ALA A 27 -8.74 18.52 -14.59
C ALA A 27 -10.01 19.18 -14.01
N LYS A 28 -10.01 20.48 -13.69
CA LYS A 28 -11.15 21.21 -13.09
C LYS A 28 -12.03 21.97 -14.09
N GLY A 29 -11.80 21.86 -15.39
CA GLY A 29 -12.51 22.65 -16.41
C GLY A 29 -13.82 22.07 -16.96
N ALA A 30 -14.26 20.88 -16.58
CA ALA A 30 -15.38 20.22 -17.27
C ALA A 30 -16.27 19.35 -16.36
N SER A 31 -17.20 19.97 -15.63
CA SER A 31 -18.53 19.36 -15.39
C SER A 31 -19.48 20.39 -14.75
N ASN A 32 -20.36 20.98 -15.55
CA ASN A 32 -21.47 21.81 -15.08
C ASN A 32 -22.73 20.96 -14.79
N GLN A 33 -23.52 21.42 -13.83
CA GLN A 33 -24.77 20.84 -13.32
C GLN A 33 -25.92 20.88 -14.35
N SER A 34 -26.34 19.74 -14.89
CA SER A 34 -27.70 19.56 -15.46
C SER A 34 -28.17 18.10 -15.59
N THR A 35 -27.46 17.14 -15.00
CA THR A 35 -27.60 15.69 -15.29
C THR A 35 -28.46 14.93 -14.28
N SER A 36 -29.46 15.51 -13.62
CA SER A 36 -30.30 14.73 -12.70
C SER A 36 -31.51 14.05 -13.38
N GLN A 37 -32.11 14.68 -14.39
CA GLN A 37 -33.36 14.19 -14.98
C GLN A 37 -33.18 13.26 -16.19
N THR A 38 -32.05 13.31 -16.89
CA THR A 38 -31.77 12.45 -18.06
C THR A 38 -31.44 11.00 -17.68
N TRP A 39 -30.99 10.75 -16.45
CA TRP A 39 -30.50 9.45 -15.99
C TRP A 39 -31.59 8.42 -15.71
N GLN A 40 -32.75 8.85 -15.23
CA GLN A 40 -33.87 7.92 -14.98
C GLN A 40 -34.44 7.36 -16.29
N HIS A 41 -34.41 8.15 -17.37
CA HIS A 41 -34.95 7.74 -18.67
C HIS A 41 -34.00 6.78 -19.43
N GLN A 42 -32.68 6.86 -19.19
CA GLN A 42 -31.69 5.96 -19.79
C GLN A 42 -31.65 4.57 -19.12
N GLN A 43 -31.89 4.50 -17.81
CA GLN A 43 -31.94 3.21 -17.08
C GLN A 43 -33.10 2.30 -17.55
N GLN A 44 -34.27 2.86 -17.85
CA GLN A 44 -35.42 2.06 -18.30
C GLN A 44 -35.22 1.44 -19.70
N GLN A 45 -34.56 2.15 -20.63
CA GLN A 45 -34.30 1.63 -21.97
C GLN A 45 -33.25 0.51 -21.99
N GLN A 46 -32.30 0.52 -21.06
CA GLN A 46 -31.23 -0.47 -21.00
C GLN A 46 -31.72 -1.82 -20.42
N GLN A 47 -32.69 -1.77 -19.49
CA GLN A 47 -33.32 -2.97 -18.92
C GLN A 47 -34.12 -3.76 -19.97
N GLN A 48 -34.79 -3.07 -20.89
CA GLN A 48 -35.63 -3.69 -21.93
C GLN A 48 -34.80 -4.43 -23.00
N ARG A 49 -33.64 -3.88 -23.40
CA ARG A 49 -32.74 -4.54 -24.38
C ARG A 49 -32.08 -5.80 -23.83
N TYR A 50 -31.88 -5.88 -22.51
CA TYR A 50 -31.27 -7.04 -21.88
C TYR A 50 -32.22 -8.25 -21.88
N GLN A 51 -33.54 -8.03 -21.68
CA GLN A 51 -34.51 -9.13 -21.70
C GLN A 51 -34.78 -9.67 -23.10
N SER A 52 -34.69 -8.85 -24.16
CA SER A 52 -34.88 -9.34 -25.54
C SER A 52 -33.75 -10.26 -25.99
N GLN A 53 -32.50 -10.01 -25.57
CA GLN A 53 -31.34 -10.83 -25.94
C GLN A 53 -31.31 -12.20 -25.24
N LEU A 54 -31.95 -12.33 -24.08
CA LEU A 54 -32.03 -13.60 -23.36
C LEU A 54 -32.96 -14.61 -24.05
N ASN A 55 -34.02 -14.16 -24.71
CA ASN A 55 -35.01 -15.02 -25.36
C ASN A 55 -34.55 -15.60 -26.71
N GLU A 56 -33.54 -15.02 -27.37
CA GLU A 56 -33.02 -15.53 -28.65
C GLU A 56 -32.00 -16.67 -28.50
N SER A 57 -31.50 -16.94 -27.29
CA SER A 57 -30.36 -17.84 -27.06
C SER A 57 -30.69 -19.31 -26.77
N GLN A 58 -31.97 -19.72 -26.90
CA GLN A 58 -32.46 -21.01 -26.36
C GLN A 58 -32.86 -22.10 -27.39
N SER A 59 -32.42 -22.04 -28.64
CA SER A 59 -32.78 -23.06 -29.64
C SER A 59 -31.61 -23.66 -30.44
N GLN A 60 -31.50 -24.99 -30.35
CA GLN A 60 -30.86 -25.98 -31.24
C GLN A 60 -29.54 -26.66 -30.77
N PRO A 61 -29.48 -28.02 -30.79
CA PRO A 61 -28.27 -28.81 -30.54
C PRO A 61 -27.75 -29.51 -31.82
N GLU A 62 -26.44 -29.76 -31.92
CA GLU A 62 -25.90 -30.75 -32.89
C GLU A 62 -24.54 -31.35 -32.47
N GLU A 63 -24.33 -32.59 -32.89
CA GLU A 63 -23.37 -33.62 -32.45
C GLU A 63 -22.11 -33.72 -33.34
N LEU A 64 -21.19 -34.65 -33.01
CA LEU A 64 -20.16 -35.37 -33.83
C LEU A 64 -18.63 -35.20 -33.57
N GLU A 65 -18.06 -36.31 -33.08
CA GLU A 65 -16.85 -37.11 -33.44
C GLU A 65 -15.41 -36.57 -33.58
N ILE A 66 -14.47 -37.43 -33.12
CA ILE A 66 -13.03 -37.24 -32.92
C ILE A 66 -12.25 -38.21 -33.83
N LEU A 67 -11.17 -37.76 -34.47
CA LEU A 67 -10.16 -38.65 -35.07
C LEU A 67 -8.74 -38.20 -34.67
N GLU A 68 -8.01 -39.11 -34.00
CA GLU A 68 -6.58 -38.98 -33.66
C GLU A 68 -5.69 -39.39 -34.84
N THR A 69 -4.52 -38.76 -34.99
CA THR A 69 -3.37 -39.39 -35.66
C THR A 69 -2.04 -38.83 -35.16
N THR A 70 -1.13 -39.75 -34.86
CA THR A 70 0.19 -39.65 -34.25
C THR A 70 1.30 -39.35 -35.27
N SER A 71 2.38 -38.66 -34.86
CA SER A 71 3.75 -38.86 -35.40
C SER A 71 4.84 -38.04 -34.67
N ALA A 72 6.06 -38.58 -34.76
CA ALA A 72 7.21 -38.52 -33.85
C ALA A 72 8.01 -37.20 -33.70
N VAL A 73 8.81 -37.13 -32.62
CA VAL A 73 9.68 -36.01 -32.21
C VAL A 73 11.12 -36.26 -32.69
N VAL A 74 11.71 -35.28 -33.40
CA VAL A 74 13.15 -35.24 -33.76
C VAL A 74 13.82 -34.12 -32.96
N SER A 75 14.85 -34.45 -32.17
CA SER A 75 15.63 -33.50 -31.35
C SER A 75 16.71 -32.79 -32.18
N SER A 76 16.68 -31.45 -32.22
CA SER A 76 17.61 -30.60 -32.99
C SER A 76 18.50 -29.76 -32.06
N PRO A 77 19.79 -29.48 -32.40
CA PRO A 77 20.71 -28.66 -31.60
C PRO A 77 20.22 -27.23 -31.31
N HIS A 78 19.18 -26.77 -32.01
CA HIS A 78 18.49 -25.51 -31.73
C HIS A 78 17.71 -25.51 -30.41
N GLU A 79 17.39 -26.69 -29.88
CA GLU A 79 16.54 -26.88 -28.70
C GLU A 79 17.21 -26.39 -27.41
N THR A 80 18.51 -26.64 -27.25
CA THR A 80 19.27 -26.26 -26.05
C THR A 80 19.43 -24.75 -25.94
N HIS A 81 19.63 -24.06 -27.07
CA HIS A 81 19.71 -22.60 -27.12
C HIS A 81 18.35 -21.96 -26.79
N LEU A 82 17.26 -22.48 -27.36
CA LEU A 82 15.90 -21.98 -27.10
C LEU A 82 15.45 -22.21 -25.66
N THR A 83 15.90 -23.30 -25.02
CA THR A 83 15.63 -23.57 -23.60
C THR A 83 16.20 -22.47 -22.70
N ARG A 84 17.34 -21.87 -23.06
CA ARG A 84 18.02 -20.82 -22.28
C ARG A 84 17.59 -19.40 -22.65
N THR A 85 17.15 -19.17 -23.88
CA THR A 85 16.88 -17.82 -24.40
C THR A 85 15.39 -17.49 -24.52
N SER A 86 14.51 -18.49 -24.58
CA SER A 86 13.07 -18.30 -24.65
C SER A 86 12.40 -18.82 -23.38
N VAL A 87 11.86 -17.89 -22.59
CA VAL A 87 11.09 -18.20 -21.38
C VAL A 87 9.93 -19.14 -21.69
N ILE A 88 9.24 -18.92 -22.83
CA ILE A 88 8.10 -19.75 -23.25
C ILE A 88 8.56 -21.17 -23.60
N PHE A 89 9.66 -21.32 -24.34
CA PHE A 89 10.17 -22.64 -24.71
C PHE A 89 10.72 -23.40 -23.48
N GLY A 90 11.44 -22.71 -22.60
CA GLY A 90 11.91 -23.27 -21.33
C GLY A 90 10.75 -23.79 -20.47
N LEU A 91 9.66 -23.02 -20.34
CA LEU A 91 8.47 -23.44 -19.60
C LEU A 91 7.78 -24.67 -20.21
N THR A 92 7.72 -24.77 -21.55
CA THR A 92 7.15 -25.97 -22.21
C THR A 92 7.97 -27.24 -21.96
N LYS A 93 9.29 -27.10 -21.72
CA LYS A 93 10.19 -28.24 -21.49
C LYS A 93 10.19 -28.73 -20.03
N VAL A 94 9.94 -27.83 -19.08
CA VAL A 94 9.87 -28.15 -17.65
C VAL A 94 8.52 -28.76 -17.26
N ALA A 95 7.46 -28.49 -18.01
CA ALA A 95 6.12 -28.97 -17.74
C ALA A 95 5.91 -30.44 -18.13
N ASN A 96 5.97 -31.35 -17.15
CA ASN A 96 5.71 -32.79 -17.33
C ASN A 96 4.21 -33.14 -17.15
N GLU A 97 3.76 -34.31 -17.62
CA GLU A 97 2.36 -34.78 -17.47
C GLU A 97 1.92 -34.87 -16.00
N SER A 98 2.85 -35.08 -15.07
CA SER A 98 2.60 -35.10 -13.63
C SER A 98 2.38 -33.71 -13.02
N SER A 99 2.74 -32.63 -13.73
CA SER A 99 2.83 -31.27 -13.19
C SER A 99 1.74 -30.33 -13.72
N VAL A 100 1.04 -30.74 -14.79
CA VAL A 100 -0.01 -29.97 -15.47
C VAL A 100 -1.10 -30.91 -15.99
N SER A 101 -2.33 -30.41 -16.13
CA SER A 101 -3.43 -31.22 -16.68
C SER A 101 -3.11 -31.74 -18.08
N GLN A 102 -3.62 -32.92 -18.42
CA GLN A 102 -3.36 -33.59 -19.71
C GLN A 102 -3.64 -32.69 -20.93
N LYS A 103 -4.71 -31.87 -20.86
CA LYS A 103 -5.04 -30.85 -21.88
C LYS A 103 -3.97 -29.74 -21.98
N CYS A 104 -3.44 -29.30 -20.85
CA CYS A 104 -2.38 -28.29 -20.80
C CYS A 104 -1.05 -28.87 -21.33
N HIS A 105 -0.72 -30.12 -20.99
CA HIS A 105 0.45 -30.80 -21.52
C HIS A 105 0.40 -30.92 -23.06
N ALA A 106 -0.74 -31.33 -23.62
CA ALA A 106 -0.93 -31.42 -25.07
C ALA A 106 -0.75 -30.06 -25.79
N GLN A 107 -1.27 -28.98 -25.20
CA GLN A 107 -1.11 -27.62 -25.74
C GLN A 107 0.34 -27.14 -25.68
N LEU A 108 1.05 -27.38 -24.57
CA LEU A 108 2.46 -27.03 -24.44
C LEU A 108 3.33 -27.80 -25.45
N ARG A 109 3.00 -29.07 -25.73
CA ARG A 109 3.64 -29.85 -26.81
C ARG A 109 3.34 -29.27 -28.20
N GLN A 110 2.15 -28.75 -28.45
CA GLN A 110 1.81 -28.08 -29.71
C GLN A 110 2.59 -26.78 -29.88
N VAL A 111 2.74 -25.99 -28.81
CA VAL A 111 3.58 -24.78 -28.80
C VAL A 111 5.04 -25.13 -29.04
N GLN A 112 5.57 -26.15 -28.35
CA GLN A 112 6.94 -26.62 -28.52
C GLN A 112 7.21 -27.01 -29.99
N ARG A 113 6.29 -27.79 -30.60
CA ARG A 113 6.38 -28.17 -32.01
C ARG A 113 6.28 -26.95 -32.95
N GLY A 114 5.41 -25.99 -32.66
CA GLY A 114 5.28 -24.76 -33.44
C GLY A 114 6.55 -23.90 -33.43
N ILE A 115 7.23 -23.81 -32.28
CA ILE A 115 8.50 -23.07 -32.14
C ILE A 115 9.64 -23.80 -32.86
N LEU A 116 9.75 -25.12 -32.68
CA LEU A 116 10.76 -25.93 -33.39
C LEU A 116 10.55 -25.91 -34.92
N GLY A 117 9.28 -25.88 -35.35
CA GLY A 117 8.91 -25.75 -36.76
C GLY A 117 8.97 -24.32 -37.31
N LYS A 118 9.49 -23.34 -36.56
CA LYS A 118 9.60 -21.92 -36.94
C LYS A 118 8.29 -21.31 -37.46
N GLN A 119 7.15 -21.80 -36.96
CA GLN A 119 5.84 -21.38 -37.43
C GLN A 119 5.56 -19.92 -37.02
N PRO A 120 5.07 -19.06 -37.93
CA PRO A 120 4.85 -17.63 -37.64
C PRO A 120 3.88 -17.38 -36.49
N TRP A 121 2.87 -18.24 -36.31
CA TRP A 121 1.90 -18.12 -35.21
C TRP A 121 2.52 -18.37 -33.84
N ALA A 122 3.47 -19.32 -33.76
CA ALA A 122 4.17 -19.69 -32.54
C ALA A 122 5.27 -18.67 -32.17
N MET A 123 5.96 -18.11 -33.17
CA MET A 123 7.02 -17.11 -32.94
C MET A 123 6.47 -15.70 -32.63
N LYS A 124 5.29 -15.35 -33.14
CA LYS A 124 4.64 -14.04 -32.90
C LYS A 124 3.71 -14.02 -31.68
N GLY A 125 3.61 -15.11 -30.93
CA GLY A 125 2.75 -15.21 -29.74
C GLY A 125 1.26 -14.99 -30.03
N LYS A 126 0.83 -15.18 -31.30
CA LYS A 126 -0.57 -15.05 -31.71
C LYS A 126 -1.24 -16.42 -31.64
N TRP A 127 -1.56 -16.84 -30.42
CA TRP A 127 -2.28 -18.07 -30.12
C TRP A 127 -3.76 -17.89 -30.46
N LYS A 128 -4.11 -18.08 -31.74
CA LYS A 128 -5.51 -18.17 -32.17
C LYS A 128 -5.69 -19.53 -32.81
N ASN A 129 -6.51 -20.38 -32.19
CA ASN A 129 -6.79 -21.73 -32.66
C ASN A 129 -7.70 -21.62 -33.91
N PRO A 130 -7.31 -22.07 -35.11
CA PRO A 130 -8.14 -21.87 -36.32
C PRO A 130 -9.26 -22.90 -36.46
N SER A 131 -9.30 -23.94 -35.63
CA SER A 131 -10.19 -25.07 -35.84
C SER A 131 -10.45 -25.77 -34.52
N GLN A 132 -11.54 -25.38 -33.84
CA GLN A 132 -12.42 -26.27 -33.08
C GLN A 132 -13.54 -25.45 -32.42
N ASN A 133 -14.77 -25.68 -32.90
CA ASN A 133 -15.98 -25.53 -32.11
C ASN A 133 -15.98 -26.62 -31.01
N ILE A 134 -16.69 -26.37 -29.91
CA ILE A 134 -16.99 -27.26 -28.75
C ILE A 134 -16.18 -26.95 -27.47
N ILE A 135 -16.95 -26.48 -26.47
CA ILE A 135 -16.67 -26.25 -25.05
C ILE A 135 -15.54 -25.26 -24.76
N VAL A 136 -15.93 -23.98 -24.67
CA VAL A 136 -15.15 -22.93 -24.02
C VAL A 136 -15.11 -23.22 -22.51
N ILE A 137 -14.23 -24.14 -22.09
CA ILE A 137 -13.57 -23.94 -20.81
C ILE A 137 -12.75 -22.67 -21.03
N LYS A 138 -13.29 -21.53 -20.58
CA LYS A 138 -12.58 -20.25 -20.54
C LYS A 138 -11.18 -20.57 -20.03
N GLN A 139 -10.20 -20.57 -20.95
CA GLN A 139 -8.81 -20.49 -20.55
C GLN A 139 -8.72 -19.17 -19.80
N LYS A 140 -8.75 -19.25 -18.48
CA LYS A 140 -8.21 -18.20 -17.63
C LYS A 140 -6.72 -18.15 -18.00
N LYS A 141 -6.40 -17.44 -19.09
CA LYS A 141 -5.20 -16.61 -19.12
C LYS A 141 -5.14 -16.01 -17.74
N ILE A 142 -4.09 -16.27 -16.98
CA ILE A 142 -3.87 -15.59 -15.71
C ILE A 142 -3.88 -14.10 -16.08
N PRO A 143 -4.97 -13.35 -15.84
CA PRO A 143 -5.15 -12.02 -16.42
C PRO A 143 -4.10 -11.03 -15.88
N CYS A 144 -3.40 -11.46 -14.83
CA CYS A 144 -2.35 -10.74 -14.13
C CYS A 144 -1.14 -10.39 -15.02
N TRP A 145 -0.91 -11.11 -16.12
CA TRP A 145 0.25 -10.87 -17.02
C TRP A 145 -0.12 -10.13 -18.32
N ASP A 146 -1.37 -9.72 -18.49
CA ASP A 146 -1.77 -8.88 -19.62
C ASP A 146 -1.33 -7.43 -19.36
N VAL A 147 -0.08 -7.14 -19.70
CA VAL A 147 0.53 -5.82 -19.49
C VAL A 147 -0.30 -4.70 -20.14
N PRO A 148 -0.78 -4.81 -21.39
CA PRO A 148 -1.68 -3.81 -21.97
C PRO A 148 -2.99 -3.61 -21.19
N ALA A 149 -3.66 -4.69 -20.78
CA ALA A 149 -4.92 -4.58 -20.04
C ALA A 149 -4.70 -4.02 -18.62
N ASN A 150 -3.60 -4.39 -17.96
CA ASN A 150 -3.23 -3.84 -16.66
C ASN A 150 -2.82 -2.36 -16.78
N TRP A 151 -2.09 -2.00 -17.83
CA TRP A 151 -1.73 -0.62 -18.13
C TRP A 151 -2.97 0.24 -18.36
N ALA A 152 -3.90 -0.22 -19.22
CA ALA A 152 -5.17 0.45 -19.44
C ALA A 152 -5.98 0.63 -18.15
N LYS A 153 -5.95 -0.35 -17.23
CA LYS A 153 -6.59 -0.24 -15.91
C LYS A 153 -5.88 0.74 -14.97
N ILE A 154 -4.56 0.85 -15.00
CA ILE A 154 -3.79 1.78 -14.16
C ILE A 154 -4.13 3.24 -14.49
N PHE A 155 -4.31 3.54 -15.78
CA PHE A 155 -4.65 4.88 -16.26
C PHE A 155 -6.16 5.13 -16.40
N ALA A 156 -7.00 4.13 -16.10
CA ALA A 156 -8.45 4.30 -16.14
C ALA A 156 -8.92 5.17 -14.96
N VAL A 157 -9.62 6.26 -15.26
CA VAL A 157 -10.35 7.03 -14.25
C VAL A 157 -11.59 6.21 -13.88
N ARG A 158 -11.59 5.65 -12.68
CA ARG A 158 -12.71 4.86 -12.15
C ARG A 158 -13.68 5.79 -11.43
N GLU A 159 -14.97 5.62 -11.70
CA GLU A 159 -16.02 6.26 -10.90
C GLU A 159 -15.94 5.77 -9.45
N ASN A 160 -15.96 6.71 -8.50
CA ASN A 160 -15.88 6.38 -7.08
C ASN A 160 -17.12 5.57 -6.68
N SER A 161 -16.91 4.43 -6.04
CA SER A 161 -18.06 3.73 -5.45
C SER A 161 -18.60 4.55 -4.27
N PRO A 162 -19.92 4.51 -3.98
CA PRO A 162 -20.51 5.27 -2.88
C PRO A 162 -19.96 4.90 -1.49
N ASN A 163 -19.21 3.81 -1.40
CA ASN A 163 -18.57 3.32 -0.17
C ASN A 163 -17.07 3.66 -0.06
N GLU A 164 -16.47 4.25 -1.09
CA GLU A 164 -15.06 4.68 -1.09
C GLU A 164 -14.99 6.16 -0.70
N ILE A 165 -14.00 6.52 0.11
CA ILE A 165 -13.73 7.92 0.51
C ILE A 165 -12.55 8.41 -0.35
N PRO A 166 -12.80 9.20 -1.42
CA PRO A 166 -11.78 9.49 -2.43
C PRO A 166 -10.56 10.24 -1.86
N LEU A 167 -10.80 11.13 -0.87
CA LEU A 167 -9.73 11.85 -0.16
C LEU A 167 -8.65 10.89 0.37
N MET A 168 -9.05 9.75 0.92
CA MET A 168 -8.11 8.83 1.57
C MET A 168 -7.18 8.16 0.54
N ASN A 169 -7.66 7.93 -0.69
CA ASN A 169 -6.84 7.39 -1.76
C ASN A 169 -5.82 8.42 -2.25
N GLY A 170 -6.24 9.69 -2.41
CA GLY A 170 -5.34 10.79 -2.75
C GLY A 170 -4.28 11.03 -1.69
N LEU A 171 -4.70 11.11 -0.42
CA LEU A 171 -3.81 11.35 0.72
C LEU A 171 -2.74 10.26 0.85
N ARG A 172 -3.13 8.99 0.75
CA ARG A 172 -2.17 7.86 0.72
C ARG A 172 -1.15 7.98 -0.41
N SER A 173 -1.60 8.35 -1.60
CA SER A 173 -0.73 8.44 -2.78
C SER A 173 0.32 9.54 -2.61
N VAL A 174 -0.10 10.74 -2.20
CA VAL A 174 0.80 11.87 -1.95
C VAL A 174 1.78 11.53 -0.82
N CYS A 175 1.30 10.98 0.30
CA CYS A 175 2.17 10.59 1.41
C CYS A 175 3.17 9.50 1.00
N ALA A 176 2.77 8.51 0.20
CA ALA A 176 3.66 7.45 -0.26
C ALA A 176 4.81 8.00 -1.13
N ILE A 177 4.51 8.93 -2.05
CA ILE A 177 5.53 9.54 -2.91
C ILE A 177 6.53 10.33 -2.07
N TRP A 178 6.07 11.09 -1.09
CA TRP A 178 6.97 11.86 -0.21
C TRP A 178 7.79 11.01 0.74
N ILE A 179 7.21 9.94 1.29
CA ILE A 179 7.97 8.96 2.06
C ILE A 179 9.04 8.31 1.18
N MET A 180 8.76 8.03 -0.10
CA MET A 180 9.76 7.51 -1.03
C MET A 180 10.91 8.50 -1.24
N VAL A 181 10.61 9.78 -1.49
CA VAL A 181 11.63 10.83 -1.64
C VAL A 181 12.50 10.93 -0.37
N PHE A 182 11.87 10.86 0.81
CA PHE A 182 12.59 10.84 2.08
C PHE A 182 13.53 9.64 2.18
N HIS A 183 13.11 8.42 1.84
CA HIS A 183 13.98 7.24 1.89
C HIS A 183 15.17 7.38 0.94
N VAL A 184 14.99 7.97 -0.24
CA VAL A 184 16.10 8.24 -1.16
C VAL A 184 17.13 9.17 -0.52
N VAL A 185 16.69 10.28 0.09
CA VAL A 185 17.58 11.23 0.78
C VAL A 185 18.20 10.61 2.03
N TRP A 186 17.45 9.80 2.77
CA TRP A 186 17.92 9.08 3.94
C TRP A 186 19.05 8.11 3.59
N PHE A 187 18.88 7.26 2.58
CA PHE A 187 19.94 6.34 2.17
C PHE A 187 21.11 7.06 1.50
N MET A 188 20.88 8.20 0.85
CA MET A 188 21.95 9.04 0.31
C MET A 188 22.96 9.45 1.40
N TYR A 189 22.51 9.71 2.63
CA TYR A 189 23.38 10.03 3.78
C TYR A 189 24.51 9.02 4.00
N PHE A 190 24.22 7.73 3.78
CA PHE A 190 25.20 6.65 3.98
C PHE A 190 26.13 6.44 2.78
N THR A 191 25.91 7.15 1.66
CA THR A 191 26.68 7.01 0.42
C THR A 191 27.55 8.22 0.09
N VAL A 192 27.19 9.42 0.57
CA VAL A 192 27.91 10.65 0.25
C VAL A 192 29.16 10.83 1.11
N HIS A 193 30.25 11.30 0.49
CA HIS A 193 31.50 11.61 1.20
C HIS A 193 31.35 12.79 2.17
N ASN A 194 30.64 13.84 1.76
CA ASN A 194 30.43 15.04 2.58
C ASN A 194 29.02 15.06 3.17
N LYS A 195 28.86 14.38 4.32
CA LYS A 195 27.59 14.28 5.05
C LYS A 195 27.12 15.63 5.60
N THR A 196 28.05 16.52 5.95
CA THR A 196 27.75 17.85 6.50
C THR A 196 26.96 18.70 5.53
N VAL A 197 27.25 18.63 4.23
CA VAL A 197 26.48 19.32 3.19
C VAL A 197 25.04 18.79 3.10
N LEU A 198 24.85 17.48 3.23
CA LEU A 198 23.50 16.90 3.21
C LEU A 198 22.68 17.31 4.45
N ILE A 199 23.31 17.33 5.62
CA ILE A 199 22.68 17.81 6.86
C ILE A 199 22.30 19.29 6.73
N SER A 200 23.17 20.13 6.17
CA SER A 200 22.88 21.57 6.02
C SER A 200 21.72 21.82 5.05
N TYR A 201 21.56 21.00 4.00
CA TYR A 201 20.34 21.03 3.17
C TYR A 201 19.10 20.63 3.97
N ALA A 202 19.18 19.59 4.80
CA ALA A 202 18.06 19.12 5.60
C ALA A 202 17.52 20.15 6.62
N GLU A 203 18.33 21.17 6.95
CA GLU A 203 17.96 22.29 7.83
C GLU A 203 17.30 23.47 7.08
N GLN A 204 17.46 23.56 5.76
CA GLN A 204 16.84 24.61 4.97
C GLN A 204 15.32 24.45 4.93
N ALA A 205 14.61 25.57 5.01
CA ALA A 205 13.14 25.60 5.02
C ALA A 205 12.51 24.80 3.87
N PHE A 206 13.08 24.91 2.66
CA PHE A 206 12.58 24.19 1.49
C PHE A 206 12.63 22.66 1.64
N PHE A 207 13.66 22.13 2.30
CA PHE A 207 13.84 20.69 2.49
C PHE A 207 13.20 20.14 3.76
N GLN A 208 12.68 20.98 4.66
CA GLN A 208 11.97 20.54 5.87
C GLN A 208 10.80 19.62 5.54
N TYR A 209 10.14 19.88 4.42
CA TYR A 209 9.04 19.06 3.96
C TYR A 209 9.49 17.60 3.66
N VAL A 210 10.73 17.41 3.23
CA VAL A 210 11.35 16.08 3.07
C VAL A 210 11.87 15.56 4.41
N SER A 211 12.60 16.37 5.18
CA SER A 211 13.16 15.99 6.50
C SER A 211 12.11 15.53 7.50
N SER A 212 10.90 16.12 7.45
CA SER A 212 9.76 15.82 8.32
C SER A 212 8.78 14.81 7.73
N ALA A 213 9.03 14.28 6.53
CA ALA A 213 8.25 13.20 5.93
C ALA A 213 8.05 11.95 6.82
N PRO A 214 8.93 11.63 7.79
CA PRO A 214 8.66 10.54 8.74
C PRO A 214 7.39 10.70 9.60
N LEU A 215 6.82 11.92 9.68
CA LEU A 215 5.49 12.17 10.27
C LEU A 215 4.35 11.68 9.35
N LEU A 216 4.57 11.61 8.03
CA LEU A 216 3.54 11.17 7.08
C LEU A 216 3.17 9.69 7.26
N VAL A 217 4.02 8.88 7.91
CA VAL A 217 3.66 7.50 8.28
C VAL A 217 2.46 7.49 9.24
N ASP A 218 2.32 8.51 10.10
CA ASP A 218 1.20 8.62 11.03
C ASP A 218 -0.14 8.84 10.31
N VAL A 219 -0.10 9.41 9.09
CA VAL A 219 -1.28 9.49 8.22
C VAL A 219 -1.77 8.10 7.85
N PHE A 220 -0.86 7.18 7.50
CA PHE A 220 -1.22 5.80 7.19
C PHE A 220 -1.81 5.10 8.40
N PHE A 221 -1.18 5.21 9.57
CA PHE A 221 -1.72 4.62 10.80
C PHE A 221 -3.10 5.17 11.18
N THR A 222 -3.30 6.49 11.04
CA THR A 222 -4.60 7.14 11.28
C THR A 222 -5.67 6.61 10.33
N ILE A 223 -5.36 6.57 9.04
CA ILE A 223 -6.25 6.03 8.01
C ILE A 223 -6.60 4.56 8.28
N SER A 224 -5.61 3.75 8.64
CA SER A 224 -5.79 2.33 8.94
C SER A 224 -6.68 2.11 10.16
N GLY A 225 -6.46 2.85 11.25
CA GLY A 225 -7.30 2.79 12.45
C GLY A 225 -8.75 3.22 12.17
N PHE A 226 -8.93 4.28 11.37
CA PHE A 226 -10.24 4.74 10.92
C PHE A 226 -10.96 3.67 10.11
N LEU A 227 -10.37 3.17 9.03
CA LEU A 227 -11.03 2.19 8.15
C LEU A 227 -11.29 0.86 8.85
N GLN A 228 -10.37 0.41 9.71
CA GLN A 228 -10.56 -0.83 10.44
C GLN A 228 -11.82 -0.75 11.31
N THR A 229 -11.93 0.31 12.10
CA THR A 229 -13.07 0.53 13.00
C THR A 229 -14.34 0.81 12.22
N PHE A 230 -14.28 1.67 11.20
CA PHE A 230 -15.41 2.03 10.36
C PHE A 230 -16.02 0.83 9.65
N ASN A 231 -15.20 0.00 8.99
CA ASN A 231 -15.68 -1.18 8.28
C ASN A 231 -16.19 -2.26 9.23
N PHE A 232 -15.54 -2.46 10.38
CA PHE A 232 -15.98 -3.43 11.37
C PHE A 232 -17.35 -3.07 11.97
N LEU A 233 -17.52 -1.82 12.42
CA LEU A 233 -18.75 -1.37 13.08
C LEU A 233 -19.93 -1.22 12.10
N ARG A 234 -19.67 -0.92 10.82
CA ARG A 234 -20.71 -0.86 9.78
C ARG A 234 -21.17 -2.25 9.32
N ASN A 235 -20.36 -3.28 9.51
CA ASN A 235 -20.71 -4.64 9.09
C ASN A 235 -21.63 -5.31 10.12
N SER A 236 -22.94 -5.15 9.94
CA SER A 236 -23.98 -5.71 10.82
C SER A 236 -23.88 -7.23 10.95
N GLN A 237 -23.62 -7.95 9.86
CA GLN A 237 -23.46 -9.40 9.86
C GLN A 237 -22.28 -9.84 10.73
N GLN A 238 -21.15 -9.15 10.64
CA GLN A 238 -19.97 -9.44 11.46
C GLN A 238 -20.24 -9.11 12.94
N LEU A 239 -20.92 -8.01 13.22
CA LEU A 239 -21.28 -7.61 14.58
C LEU A 239 -22.21 -8.64 15.25
N GLU A 240 -23.23 -9.09 14.53
CA GLU A 240 -24.15 -10.13 14.98
C GLU A 240 -23.44 -11.48 15.17
N ALA A 241 -22.56 -11.86 14.25
CA ALA A 241 -21.75 -13.08 14.41
C ALA A 241 -20.93 -13.02 15.70
N VAL A 242 -20.29 -11.89 16.00
CA VAL A 242 -19.48 -11.73 17.23
C VAL A 242 -20.33 -11.81 18.51
N ARG A 243 -21.57 -11.29 18.46
CA ARG A 243 -22.53 -11.37 19.59
C ARG A 243 -22.98 -12.79 19.85
N ARG A 244 -23.37 -13.53 18.80
CA ARG A 244 -23.95 -14.87 18.91
C ARG A 244 -22.91 -15.95 19.16
N ASN A 245 -21.68 -15.77 18.66
CA ASN A 245 -20.64 -16.79 18.75
C ASN A 245 -20.12 -16.99 20.19
N SER A 246 -19.84 -18.24 20.51
CA SER A 246 -19.03 -18.62 21.68
C SER A 246 -17.59 -18.12 21.55
N PHE A 247 -16.79 -18.22 22.62
CA PHE A 247 -15.39 -17.82 22.60
C PHE A 247 -14.60 -18.50 21.46
N VAL A 248 -14.80 -19.81 21.27
CA VAL A 248 -14.15 -20.59 20.21
C VAL A 248 -14.61 -20.13 18.82
N GLY A 249 -15.90 -19.81 18.64
CA GLY A 249 -16.41 -19.28 17.38
C GLY A 249 -15.80 -17.92 17.03
N ASN A 250 -15.64 -17.04 18.03
CA ASN A 250 -14.98 -15.76 17.86
C ASN A 250 -13.49 -15.89 17.56
N LEU A 251 -12.80 -16.85 18.16
CA LEU A 251 -11.40 -17.13 17.85
C LEU A 251 -11.21 -17.58 16.39
N LYS A 252 -12.12 -18.43 15.88
CA LYS A 252 -12.12 -18.84 14.46
C LYS A 252 -12.38 -17.66 13.52
N LEU A 253 -13.35 -16.79 13.85
CA LEU A 253 -13.64 -15.60 13.06
C LEU A 253 -12.45 -14.62 13.05
N PHE A 254 -11.85 -14.38 14.21
CA PHE A 254 -10.64 -13.57 14.34
C PHE A 254 -9.49 -14.14 13.49
N GLY A 255 -9.24 -15.45 13.59
CA GLY A 255 -8.26 -16.16 12.78
C GLY A 255 -8.50 -16.01 11.28
N LYS A 256 -9.76 -16.08 10.83
CA LYS A 256 -10.14 -15.86 9.42
C LYS A 256 -9.80 -14.45 8.95
N LEU A 257 -10.08 -13.42 9.77
CA LEU A 257 -9.76 -12.03 9.44
C LEU A 257 -8.24 -11.81 9.35
N LEU A 258 -7.49 -12.35 10.31
CA LEU A 258 -6.04 -12.29 10.33
C LEU A 258 -5.42 -13.02 9.14
N PHE A 259 -5.86 -14.24 8.86
CA PHE A 259 -5.37 -15.04 7.73
C PHE A 259 -5.62 -14.35 6.39
N HIS A 260 -6.81 -13.79 6.18
CA HIS A 260 -7.12 -13.04 4.97
C HIS A 260 -6.23 -11.79 4.80
N ARG A 261 -5.97 -11.05 5.90
CA ARG A 261 -5.06 -9.91 5.86
C ARG A 261 -3.62 -10.35 5.59
N TYR A 262 -3.17 -11.45 6.19
CA TYR A 262 -1.85 -12.01 5.97
C TYR A 262 -1.66 -12.43 4.50
N LEU A 263 -2.60 -13.18 3.93
CA LEU A 263 -2.54 -13.59 2.52
C LEU A 263 -2.55 -12.43 1.53
N ARG A 264 -3.19 -11.31 1.88
CA ARG A 264 -3.18 -10.11 1.06
C ARG A 264 -1.80 -9.45 0.99
N LEU A 265 -1.01 -9.54 2.05
CA LEU A 265 0.22 -8.76 2.23
C LEU A 265 1.49 -9.60 2.18
N GLY A 266 1.49 -10.74 2.88
CA GLY A 266 2.61 -11.64 3.07
C GLY A 266 3.28 -12.09 1.77
N PRO A 267 2.55 -12.57 0.74
CA PRO A 267 3.18 -13.07 -0.48
C PRO A 267 4.00 -11.99 -1.20
N LEU A 268 3.44 -10.79 -1.37
CA LEU A 268 4.17 -9.67 -1.99
C LEU A 268 5.35 -9.25 -1.12
N TYR A 269 5.14 -9.20 0.20
CA TYR A 269 6.21 -8.82 1.13
C TYR A 269 7.39 -9.79 1.04
N LEU A 270 7.16 -11.11 1.05
CA LEU A 270 8.21 -12.12 0.91
C LEU A 270 8.95 -12.04 -0.43
N VAL A 271 8.24 -11.79 -1.53
CA VAL A 271 8.89 -11.58 -2.84
C VAL A 271 9.81 -10.37 -2.81
N VAL A 272 9.36 -9.25 -2.22
CA VAL A 272 10.18 -8.05 -2.07
C VAL A 272 11.41 -8.34 -1.19
N MET A 273 11.23 -9.03 -0.06
CA MET A 273 12.33 -9.39 0.83
C MET A 273 13.38 -10.26 0.12
N ALA A 274 12.95 -11.31 -0.58
CA ALA A 274 13.86 -12.19 -1.34
C ALA A 274 14.56 -11.44 -2.48
N THR A 275 13.86 -10.50 -3.14
CA THR A 275 14.45 -9.68 -4.19
C THR A 275 15.51 -8.74 -3.61
N VAL A 276 15.24 -8.11 -2.47
CA VAL A 276 16.20 -7.22 -1.79
C VAL A 276 17.43 -8.00 -1.37
N ASP A 277 17.25 -9.16 -0.74
CA ASP A 277 18.33 -10.06 -0.33
C ASP A 277 19.25 -10.43 -1.50
N LEU A 278 18.66 -10.93 -2.60
CA LEU A 278 19.41 -11.33 -3.80
C LEU A 278 20.12 -10.15 -4.47
N VAL A 279 19.44 -9.01 -4.60
CA VAL A 279 20.00 -7.80 -5.23
C VAL A 279 21.16 -7.27 -4.40
N TYR A 280 21.04 -7.20 -3.07
CA TYR A 280 22.10 -6.70 -2.21
C TYR A 280 23.29 -7.66 -2.13
N ALA A 281 23.07 -8.97 -2.15
CA ALA A 281 24.16 -9.94 -2.26
C ALA A 281 24.94 -9.74 -3.58
N TYR A 282 24.23 -9.61 -4.70
CA TYR A 282 24.88 -9.34 -5.99
C TYR A 282 25.64 -8.01 -5.99
N ILE A 283 25.02 -6.91 -5.53
CA ILE A 283 25.71 -5.60 -5.46
C ILE A 283 26.91 -5.71 -4.51
N GLY A 284 26.80 -6.45 -3.40
CA GLY A 284 27.90 -6.68 -2.46
C GLY A 284 29.12 -7.33 -3.10
N ASP A 285 28.91 -8.25 -4.04
CA ASP A 285 29.98 -8.95 -4.77
C ASP A 285 30.55 -8.13 -5.93
N VAL A 286 29.73 -7.37 -6.66
CA VAL A 286 30.15 -6.68 -7.89
C VAL A 286 30.50 -5.20 -7.71
N SER A 287 30.02 -4.56 -6.64
CA SER A 287 30.18 -3.12 -6.46
C SER A 287 31.60 -2.78 -6.01
N VAL A 288 32.20 -1.81 -6.70
CA VAL A 288 33.45 -1.18 -6.27
C VAL A 288 33.23 -0.29 -5.04
N TYR A 289 32.00 0.17 -4.81
CA TYR A 289 31.64 1.01 -3.68
C TYR A 289 31.25 0.17 -2.47
N HIS A 290 31.74 0.58 -1.30
CA HIS A 290 31.34 0.00 -0.02
C HIS A 290 29.85 0.30 0.26
N ILE A 291 29.04 -0.74 0.33
CA ILE A 291 27.63 -0.64 0.71
C ILE A 291 27.55 -0.63 2.24
N ASN A 292 27.03 0.45 2.81
CA ASN A 292 26.88 0.57 4.26
C ASN A 292 25.77 -0.36 4.80
N GLU A 293 24.68 -0.49 4.06
CA GLU A 293 23.53 -1.32 4.43
C GLU A 293 23.65 -2.72 3.80
N ARG A 294 24.16 -3.68 4.57
CA ARG A 294 24.31 -5.09 4.17
C ARG A 294 23.01 -5.86 4.43
N PHE A 295 21.97 -5.57 3.64
CA PHE A 295 20.67 -6.24 3.82
C PHE A 295 20.75 -7.75 3.60
N ASP A 296 21.64 -8.22 2.74
CA ASP A 296 21.94 -9.64 2.51
C ASP A 296 22.35 -10.35 3.82
N GLU A 297 23.24 -9.74 4.60
CA GLU A 297 23.68 -10.31 5.88
C GLU A 297 22.57 -10.27 6.93
N MET A 298 21.85 -9.15 7.03
CA MET A 298 20.78 -8.96 8.01
C MET A 298 19.59 -9.85 7.70
N CYS A 299 19.25 -10.02 6.43
CA CYS A 299 18.15 -10.86 5.99
C CYS A 299 18.45 -12.35 6.17
N SER A 300 19.65 -12.80 5.84
CA SER A 300 20.07 -14.18 6.12
C SER A 300 19.89 -14.56 7.61
N LYS A 301 20.21 -13.64 8.53
CA LYS A 301 20.10 -13.88 9.99
C LYS A 301 18.69 -13.68 10.55
N HIS A 302 17.93 -12.71 10.04
CA HIS A 302 16.72 -12.20 10.69
C HIS A 302 15.45 -12.23 9.85
N TRP A 303 15.43 -12.85 8.66
CA TRP A 303 14.26 -12.91 7.78
C TRP A 303 12.97 -13.40 8.46
N TRP A 304 13.10 -14.33 9.40
CA TRP A 304 11.96 -14.91 10.13
C TRP A 304 11.21 -13.87 10.99
N ARG A 305 11.90 -12.81 11.44
CA ARG A 305 11.28 -11.70 12.19
C ARG A 305 10.31 -10.93 11.30
N ASN A 306 10.66 -10.75 10.02
CA ASN A 306 9.80 -10.11 9.02
C ASN A 306 8.60 -10.99 8.66
N LEU A 307 8.79 -12.31 8.54
CA LEU A 307 7.69 -13.26 8.28
C LEU A 307 6.58 -13.16 9.35
N LEU A 308 6.98 -12.95 10.60
CA LEU A 308 6.10 -12.82 11.76
C LEU A 308 5.64 -11.38 12.04
N PHE A 309 6.11 -10.39 11.29
CA PHE A 309 5.83 -8.97 11.52
C PHE A 309 6.22 -8.48 12.94
N ILE A 310 7.40 -8.89 13.43
CA ILE A 310 7.92 -8.52 14.77
C ILE A 310 9.30 -7.88 14.73
N GLN A 311 9.85 -7.60 13.54
CA GLN A 311 11.19 -7.05 13.39
C GLN A 311 11.38 -5.68 14.07
N ASN A 312 10.30 -4.91 14.21
CA ASN A 312 10.29 -3.62 14.90
C ASN A 312 10.34 -3.69 16.44
N LEU A 313 10.33 -4.89 17.02
CA LEU A 313 10.50 -5.09 18.46
C LEU A 313 11.98 -5.27 18.87
N PHE A 314 12.86 -5.34 17.89
CA PHE A 314 14.30 -5.50 18.06
C PHE A 314 15.04 -4.23 17.64
N ASP A 315 16.36 -4.23 17.80
CA ASP A 315 17.22 -3.12 17.36
C ASP A 315 17.03 -2.86 15.86
N HIS A 316 16.93 -1.59 15.48
CA HIS A 316 16.71 -1.17 14.09
C HIS A 316 17.88 -1.47 13.17
N ARG A 317 19.09 -1.64 13.73
CA ARG A 317 20.30 -2.01 13.01
C ARG A 317 20.30 -3.48 12.57
N ASP A 318 19.54 -4.32 13.26
CA ASP A 318 19.40 -5.75 12.94
C ASP A 318 18.21 -6.04 12.03
N MET A 319 17.46 -5.02 11.59
CA MET A 319 16.26 -5.21 10.78
C MET A 319 16.64 -5.53 9.33
N CYS A 320 16.17 -6.69 8.88
CA CYS A 320 16.12 -7.02 7.46
C CYS A 320 15.11 -6.08 6.76
N ALA A 321 15.55 -5.31 5.76
CA ALA A 321 14.78 -4.22 5.13
C ALA A 321 14.14 -3.27 6.16
N ASN A 322 14.95 -2.38 6.75
CA ASN A 322 14.55 -1.50 7.85
C ASN A 322 13.26 -0.71 7.59
N TRP A 323 13.01 -0.20 6.38
CA TRP A 323 11.77 0.53 6.00
C TRP A 323 10.48 -0.26 6.21
N SER A 324 10.57 -1.59 6.33
CA SER A 324 9.43 -2.47 6.56
C SER A 324 8.87 -2.42 8.00
N TRP A 325 9.52 -1.71 8.94
CA TRP A 325 9.06 -1.56 10.33
C TRP A 325 7.61 -1.08 10.42
N SER A 326 7.19 -0.18 9.52
CA SER A 326 5.83 0.38 9.51
C SER A 326 4.78 -0.68 9.20
N LEU A 327 5.15 -1.69 8.40
CA LEU A 327 4.28 -2.80 8.05
C LEU A 327 4.07 -3.76 9.23
N ALA A 328 5.11 -3.94 10.05
CA ALA A 328 5.00 -4.68 11.30
C ALA A 328 4.05 -4.00 12.29
N CYS A 329 4.22 -2.68 12.50
CA CYS A 329 3.27 -1.88 13.29
C CYS A 329 1.84 -2.03 12.79
N GLU A 330 1.61 -1.94 11.48
CA GLU A 330 0.28 -2.12 10.87
C GLU A 330 -0.36 -3.47 11.21
N MET A 331 0.40 -4.56 11.15
CA MET A 331 -0.10 -5.90 11.51
C MET A 331 -0.38 -6.00 13.02
N GLN A 332 0.52 -5.49 13.86
CA GLN A 332 0.38 -5.49 15.31
C GLN A 332 -0.86 -4.70 15.76
N PHE A 333 -1.03 -3.49 15.21
CA PHE A 333 -2.19 -2.64 15.48
C PHE A 333 -3.48 -3.27 14.99
N PHE A 334 -3.46 -3.98 13.85
CA PHE A 334 -4.63 -4.72 13.39
C PHE A 334 -5.06 -5.82 14.35
N ILE A 335 -4.11 -6.60 14.86
CA ILE A 335 -4.37 -7.69 15.82
C ILE A 335 -4.99 -7.09 17.09
N LEU A 336 -4.34 -6.07 17.66
CA LEU A 336 -4.81 -5.37 18.86
C LEU A 336 -6.19 -4.74 18.65
N ALA A 337 -6.37 -4.00 17.55
CA ALA A 337 -7.64 -3.33 17.25
C ALA A 337 -8.78 -4.31 17.05
N ASN A 338 -8.59 -5.42 16.34
CA ASN A 338 -9.63 -6.44 16.21
C ASN A 338 -9.94 -7.09 17.55
N ALA A 339 -8.94 -7.37 18.39
CA ALA A 339 -9.19 -7.92 19.72
C ALA A 339 -10.06 -6.97 20.57
N LEU A 340 -9.71 -5.68 20.56
CA LEU A 340 -10.49 -4.64 21.22
C LEU A 340 -11.89 -4.48 20.63
N LEU A 341 -12.04 -4.54 19.31
CA LEU A 341 -13.33 -4.44 18.63
C LEU A 341 -14.24 -5.63 18.95
N PHE A 342 -13.71 -6.86 18.99
CA PHE A 342 -14.48 -8.04 19.41
C PHE A 342 -14.92 -7.92 20.88
N LEU A 343 -14.04 -7.42 21.75
CA LEU A 343 -14.37 -7.16 23.14
C LEU A 343 -15.39 -6.02 23.28
N TYR A 344 -15.32 -5.00 22.41
CA TYR A 344 -16.21 -3.85 22.40
C TYR A 344 -17.66 -4.25 22.16
N VAL A 345 -17.89 -5.24 21.28
CA VAL A 345 -19.23 -5.77 21.01
C VAL A 345 -19.93 -6.30 22.27
N LYS A 346 -19.16 -6.88 23.20
CA LYS A 346 -19.67 -7.48 24.43
C LYS A 346 -19.62 -6.54 25.63
N TYR A 347 -18.54 -5.77 25.75
CA TYR A 347 -18.25 -4.91 26.90
C TYR A 347 -17.83 -3.50 26.47
N PRO A 348 -18.73 -2.69 25.88
CA PRO A 348 -18.36 -1.41 25.28
C PRO A 348 -17.81 -0.40 26.31
N LYS A 349 -18.31 -0.39 27.55
CA LYS A 349 -17.83 0.52 28.61
C LYS A 349 -16.38 0.22 29.00
N ILE A 350 -16.04 -1.06 29.16
CA ILE A 350 -14.69 -1.50 29.52
C ILE A 350 -13.71 -1.14 28.40
N VAL A 351 -14.07 -1.42 27.14
CA VAL A 351 -13.18 -1.10 26.02
C VAL A 351 -13.00 0.40 25.82
N LYS A 352 -14.05 1.22 25.99
CA LYS A 352 -13.90 2.68 25.98
C LYS A 352 -12.91 3.16 27.04
N ALA A 353 -13.00 2.63 28.26
CA ALA A 353 -12.04 2.95 29.33
C ALA A 353 -10.62 2.44 29.02
N LEU A 354 -10.48 1.25 28.43
CA LEU A 354 -9.20 0.69 28.03
C LEU A 354 -8.54 1.51 26.90
N VAL A 355 -9.31 1.93 25.91
CA VAL A 355 -8.81 2.79 24.82
C VAL A 355 -8.40 4.16 25.37
N ALA A 356 -9.22 4.79 26.23
CA ALA A 356 -8.89 6.07 26.85
C ALA A 356 -7.65 6.00 27.74
N SER A 357 -7.51 4.95 28.56
CA SER A 357 -6.30 4.73 29.37
C SER A 357 -5.08 4.45 28.50
N SER A 358 -5.20 3.64 27.44
CA SER A 358 -4.09 3.37 26.51
C SER A 358 -3.62 4.63 25.79
N PHE A 359 -4.53 5.55 25.45
CA PHE A 359 -4.20 6.83 24.85
C PHE A 359 -3.32 7.69 25.77
N VAL A 360 -3.71 7.83 27.03
CA VAL A 360 -2.93 8.56 28.04
C VAL A 360 -1.60 7.84 28.32
N ALA A 361 -1.61 6.52 28.44
CA ALA A 361 -0.43 5.71 28.70
C ALA A 361 0.61 5.85 27.58
N THR A 362 0.20 5.89 26.32
CA THR A 362 1.13 6.06 25.19
C THR A 362 1.80 7.43 25.17
N ILE A 363 1.06 8.49 25.54
CA ILE A 363 1.63 9.84 25.66
C ILE A 363 2.65 9.87 26.80
N ALA A 364 2.28 9.34 27.97
CA ALA A 364 3.16 9.26 29.13
C ALA A 364 4.42 8.42 28.83
N TRP A 365 4.26 7.28 28.16
CA TRP A 365 5.37 6.43 27.73
C TRP A 365 6.33 7.16 26.79
N SER A 366 5.79 7.87 25.79
CA SER A 366 6.59 8.62 24.82
C SER A 366 7.37 9.76 25.47
N TYR A 367 6.79 10.44 26.46
CA TYR A 367 7.48 11.45 27.25
C TYR A 367 8.57 10.83 28.15
N SER A 368 8.24 9.74 28.85
CA SER A 368 9.16 9.05 29.75
C SER A 368 10.40 8.55 29.02
N ILE A 369 10.23 7.86 27.89
CA ILE A 369 11.36 7.36 27.10
C ILE A 369 12.19 8.51 26.55
N GLY A 370 11.56 9.57 26.02
CA GLY A 370 12.26 10.75 25.50
C GLY A 370 13.13 11.42 26.55
N LEU A 371 12.64 11.53 27.79
CA LEU A 371 13.40 12.14 28.90
C LEU A 371 14.55 11.22 29.35
N SER A 372 14.31 9.91 29.42
CA SER A 372 15.34 8.95 29.85
C SER A 372 16.56 8.93 28.92
N ILE A 373 16.34 9.07 27.61
CA ILE A 373 17.41 9.09 26.60
C ILE A 373 17.98 10.49 26.35
N LYS A 374 17.46 11.52 27.03
CA LYS A 374 17.80 12.94 26.82
C LYS A 374 17.74 13.32 25.34
N PHE A 375 16.62 13.01 24.69
CA PHE A 375 16.46 13.17 23.25
C PHE A 375 16.81 14.59 22.76
N GLN A 376 17.63 14.66 21.72
CA GLN A 376 17.99 15.90 21.04
C GLN A 376 17.54 15.83 19.59
N LEU A 377 17.11 16.96 19.03
CA LEU A 377 16.64 17.05 17.67
C LEU A 377 17.81 17.16 16.67
N SER A 378 18.69 16.15 16.67
CA SER A 378 19.80 16.03 15.71
C SER A 378 19.68 14.72 14.93
N PHE A 379 20.31 14.67 13.74
CA PHE A 379 20.28 13.47 12.91
C PHE A 379 20.88 12.26 13.65
N ASP A 380 22.06 12.45 14.27
CA ASP A 380 22.77 11.36 14.94
C ASP A 380 21.99 10.84 16.16
N ALA A 381 21.38 11.75 16.95
CA ALA A 381 20.54 11.35 18.07
C ALA A 381 19.28 10.62 17.59
N ALA A 382 18.62 11.11 16.53
CA ALA A 382 17.44 10.48 15.96
C ALA A 382 17.73 9.10 15.36
N PHE A 383 18.91 8.91 14.77
CA PHE A 383 19.37 7.61 14.29
C PHE A 383 19.66 6.67 15.47
N ALA A 384 20.50 7.10 16.42
CA ALA A 384 20.91 6.28 17.57
C ALA A 384 19.72 5.81 18.42
N THR A 385 18.70 6.66 18.57
CA THR A 385 17.49 6.37 19.36
C THR A 385 16.31 5.88 18.52
N GLY A 386 16.54 5.57 17.24
CA GLY A 386 15.49 5.23 16.28
C GLY A 386 14.68 4.00 16.66
N THR A 387 15.24 3.07 17.45
CA THR A 387 14.48 1.93 17.99
C THR A 387 13.40 2.40 18.96
N GLU A 388 13.76 3.25 19.91
CA GLU A 388 12.94 3.63 21.06
C GLU A 388 11.90 4.68 20.70
N ILE A 389 12.26 5.71 19.93
CA ILE A 389 11.38 6.88 19.69
C ILE A 389 10.67 6.85 18.32
N TYR A 390 11.14 6.01 17.40
CA TYR A 390 10.69 6.08 16.01
C TYR A 390 10.01 4.80 15.53
N THR A 391 10.70 3.66 15.59
CA THR A 391 10.22 2.38 15.05
C THR A 391 9.37 1.58 16.04
N SER A 392 9.52 1.84 17.34
CA SER A 392 8.74 1.18 18.39
C SER A 392 7.22 1.37 18.20
N PRO A 393 6.43 0.28 18.30
CA PRO A 393 4.98 0.37 18.13
C PRO A 393 4.31 1.17 19.25
N PHE A 394 4.89 1.19 20.46
CA PHE A 394 4.32 1.86 21.64
C PHE A 394 4.27 3.39 21.51
N VAL A 395 5.25 3.98 20.82
CA VAL A 395 5.30 5.42 20.53
C VAL A 395 4.56 5.79 19.23
N ARG A 396 4.12 4.78 18.46
CA ARG A 396 3.46 4.93 17.14
C ARG A 396 2.00 4.52 17.12
N VAL A 397 1.46 3.99 18.21
CA VAL A 397 0.04 3.58 18.28
C VAL A 397 -0.93 4.76 18.41
N LEU A 398 -0.46 5.94 18.85
CA LEU A 398 -1.28 7.13 19.06
C LEU A 398 -2.16 7.53 17.85
N PRO A 399 -1.61 7.69 16.63
CA PRO A 399 -2.39 8.08 15.46
C PRO A 399 -3.44 7.03 15.09
N TYR A 400 -3.12 5.75 15.30
CA TYR A 400 -4.05 4.64 15.05
C TYR A 400 -5.26 4.70 15.99
N ILE A 401 -5.03 4.95 17.29
CA ILE A 401 -6.11 5.13 18.29
C ILE A 401 -6.99 6.31 17.91
N LEU A 402 -6.39 7.45 17.51
CA LEU A 402 -7.15 8.63 17.08
C LEU A 402 -8.01 8.36 15.84
N GLY A 403 -7.47 7.66 14.84
CA GLY A 403 -8.24 7.23 13.68
C GLY A 403 -9.41 6.34 14.04
N ALA A 404 -9.18 5.35 14.91
CA ALA A 404 -10.22 4.44 15.40
C ALA A 404 -11.31 5.19 16.20
N ALA A 405 -10.92 6.08 17.11
CA ALA A 405 -11.85 6.90 17.89
C ALA A 405 -12.68 7.83 16.99
N THR A 406 -12.07 8.41 15.95
CA THR A 406 -12.75 9.26 14.97
C THR A 406 -13.80 8.48 14.20
N ALA A 407 -13.49 7.27 13.74
CA ALA A 407 -14.47 6.40 13.08
C ALA A 407 -15.64 6.02 13.99
N TRP A 408 -15.37 5.71 15.26
CA TRP A 408 -16.40 5.41 16.24
C TRP A 408 -17.32 6.62 16.50
N LEU A 409 -16.76 7.81 16.77
CA LEU A 409 -17.51 9.05 16.97
C LEU A 409 -18.33 9.45 15.73
N PHE A 410 -17.81 9.17 14.54
CA PHE A 410 -18.49 9.41 13.28
C PHE A 410 -19.74 8.54 13.13
N LEU A 411 -19.63 7.24 13.43
CA LEU A 411 -20.75 6.29 13.36
C LEU A 411 -21.80 6.48 14.46
N GLU A 412 -21.41 7.02 15.62
CA GLU A 412 -22.35 7.38 16.70
C GLU A 412 -23.03 8.75 16.46
N ASN A 413 -22.92 9.30 15.25
CA ASN A 413 -23.45 10.59 14.82
C ASN A 413 -22.99 11.80 15.66
N ARG A 414 -21.95 11.67 16.49
CA ARG A 414 -21.43 12.78 17.32
C ARG A 414 -20.69 13.82 16.49
N ILE A 415 -20.09 13.42 15.36
CA ILE A 415 -19.36 14.34 14.47
C ILE A 415 -20.27 14.97 13.39
N GLN A 416 -21.44 14.35 13.15
CA GLN A 416 -22.46 14.86 12.22
C GLN A 416 -23.25 16.06 12.79
N LEU A 417 -23.00 16.47 14.03
CA LEU A 417 -23.55 17.70 14.59
C LEU A 417 -23.29 18.87 13.61
N GLU A 418 -24.35 19.59 13.26
CA GLU A 418 -24.31 20.71 12.33
C GLU A 418 -23.43 21.82 12.88
N ILE A 419 -22.17 21.83 12.47
CA ILE A 419 -21.26 22.94 12.72
C ILE A 419 -21.62 24.06 11.76
N SER A 420 -21.68 25.30 12.26
CA SER A 420 -21.89 26.48 11.43
C SER A 420 -20.76 26.65 10.43
N GLU A 421 -21.06 27.10 9.21
CA GLU A 421 -20.05 27.27 8.15
C GLU A 421 -18.81 28.07 8.58
N PRO A 422 -18.91 29.17 9.35
CA PRO A 422 -17.73 29.92 9.76
C PRO A 422 -16.81 29.10 10.67
N LYS A 423 -17.38 28.32 11.59
CA LYS A 423 -16.61 27.44 12.49
C LYS A 423 -15.96 26.32 11.70
N GLU A 424 -16.64 25.76 10.71
CA GLU A 424 -16.10 24.72 9.84
C GLU A 424 -14.90 25.24 9.02
N ARG A 425 -15.02 26.42 8.41
CA ARG A 425 -13.91 27.08 7.70
C ARG A 425 -12.71 27.35 8.62
N PHE A 426 -12.96 27.87 9.82
CA PHE A 426 -11.91 28.10 10.82
C PHE A 426 -11.16 26.81 11.16
N CYS A 427 -11.87 25.70 11.41
CA CYS A 427 -11.25 24.41 11.71
C CYS A 427 -10.43 23.86 10.53
N TRP A 428 -10.85 24.08 9.29
CA TRP A 428 -10.05 23.70 8.11
C TRP A 428 -8.74 24.51 8.01
N HIS A 429 -8.80 25.82 8.19
CA HIS A 429 -7.59 26.66 8.22
C HIS A 429 -6.68 26.30 9.39
N LEU A 430 -7.25 26.04 10.57
CA LEU A 430 -6.48 25.59 11.73
C LEU A 430 -5.81 24.22 11.47
N ALA A 431 -6.52 23.27 10.86
CA ALA A 431 -5.95 21.96 10.51
C ALA A 431 -4.78 22.08 9.51
N LEU A 432 -4.90 22.95 8.51
CA LEU A 432 -3.82 23.26 7.57
C LEU A 432 -2.65 23.95 8.26
N LEU A 433 -2.92 24.93 9.13
CA LEU A 433 -1.90 25.62 9.90
C LEU A 433 -1.12 24.64 10.77
N VAL A 434 -1.82 23.75 11.50
CA VAL A 434 -1.20 22.69 12.32
C VAL A 434 -0.37 21.76 11.45
N PHE A 435 -0.88 21.33 10.29
CA PHE A 435 -0.14 20.48 9.36
C PHE A 435 1.19 21.13 8.95
N PHE A 436 1.16 22.38 8.48
CA PHE A 436 2.39 23.08 8.09
C PHE A 436 3.30 23.37 9.30
N ALA A 437 2.73 23.79 10.44
CA ALA A 437 3.50 24.04 11.66
C ALA A 437 4.27 22.78 12.10
N CYS A 438 3.64 21.60 12.09
CA CYS A 438 4.32 20.35 12.41
C CYS A 438 5.45 20.02 11.43
N ILE A 439 5.27 20.25 10.13
CA ILE A 439 6.31 20.00 9.12
C ILE A 439 7.52 20.94 9.29
N TYR A 440 7.29 22.22 9.58
CA TYR A 440 8.33 23.23 9.76
C TYR A 440 8.86 23.34 11.20
N SER A 441 8.30 22.56 12.13
CA SER A 441 8.68 22.61 13.55
C SER A 441 10.16 22.25 13.79
N THR A 442 10.76 21.50 12.88
CA THR A 442 12.15 21.00 12.99
C THR A 442 13.19 21.87 12.27
N VAL A 443 12.84 23.09 11.85
CA VAL A 443 13.79 24.06 11.26
C VAL A 443 14.89 24.41 12.25
N LYS A 444 14.53 24.70 13.51
CA LYS A 444 15.48 24.92 14.58
C LYS A 444 15.74 23.59 15.30
N ARG A 445 16.98 23.13 15.23
CA ARG A 445 17.42 21.85 15.82
C ARG A 445 18.10 21.99 17.18
N ASP A 446 18.56 23.19 17.51
CA ASP A 446 19.11 23.52 18.83
C ASP A 446 17.97 23.78 19.84
N LEU A 447 17.30 22.70 20.23
CA LEU A 447 16.23 22.70 21.20
C LEU A 447 16.69 21.91 22.42
N GLY A 448 16.43 22.45 23.62
CA GLY A 448 16.62 21.69 24.85
C GLY A 448 15.79 20.39 24.84
N PRO A 449 16.22 19.32 25.54
CA PRO A 449 15.57 18.01 25.45
C PRO A 449 14.06 18.02 25.72
N LEU A 450 13.63 18.78 26.73
CA LEU A 450 12.21 18.91 27.08
C LEU A 450 11.37 19.46 25.91
N MET A 451 11.91 20.47 25.21
CA MET A 451 11.24 21.14 24.10
C MET A 451 11.23 20.24 22.86
N ALA A 452 12.33 19.53 22.59
CA ALA A 452 12.43 18.56 21.51
C ALA A 452 11.41 17.41 21.67
N ILE A 453 11.31 16.82 22.87
CA ILE A 453 10.37 15.74 23.16
C ILE A 453 8.92 16.25 23.09
N THR A 454 8.65 17.44 23.64
CA THR A 454 7.32 18.04 23.58
C THR A 454 6.87 18.26 22.13
N LEU A 455 7.75 18.82 21.32
CA LEU A 455 7.50 19.03 19.89
C LEU A 455 7.27 17.70 19.15
N PHE A 456 8.01 16.65 19.51
CA PHE A 456 7.84 15.33 18.91
C PHE A 456 6.52 14.65 19.30
N VAL A 457 6.19 14.62 20.61
CA VAL A 457 4.99 13.94 21.12
C VAL A 457 3.72 14.73 20.79
N MET A 458 3.68 16.02 21.15
CA MET A 458 2.52 16.86 20.88
C MET A 458 2.38 17.16 19.39
N GLY A 459 3.49 17.30 18.66
CA GLY A 459 3.47 17.45 17.20
C GLY A 459 2.76 16.29 16.52
N ARG A 460 3.10 15.04 16.88
CA ARG A 460 2.39 13.85 16.37
C ARG A 460 0.91 13.84 16.75
N LEU A 461 0.59 14.23 17.99
CA LEU A 461 -0.79 14.30 18.45
C LEU A 461 -1.62 15.28 17.61
N PHE A 462 -1.17 16.53 17.50
CA PHE A 462 -1.88 17.57 16.76
C PHE A 462 -1.92 17.29 15.26
N PHE A 463 -0.85 16.76 14.70
CA PHE A 463 -0.80 16.32 13.30
C PHE A 463 -1.82 15.20 13.03
N SER A 464 -1.93 14.22 13.92
CA SER A 464 -2.90 13.13 13.76
C SER A 464 -4.34 13.63 13.93
N LEU A 465 -4.58 14.59 14.83
CA LEU A 465 -5.89 15.22 15.01
C LEU A 465 -6.32 16.04 13.78
N SER A 466 -5.39 16.75 13.14
CA SER A 466 -5.70 17.49 11.90
C SER A 466 -6.10 16.52 10.79
N VAL A 467 -5.39 15.40 10.63
CA VAL A 467 -5.75 14.33 9.67
C VAL A 467 -7.11 13.72 10.01
N CYS A 468 -7.40 13.44 11.29
CA CYS A 468 -8.71 12.93 11.72
C CYS A 468 -9.84 13.88 11.34
N TRP A 469 -9.65 15.18 11.55
CA TRP A 469 -10.61 16.21 11.13
C TRP A 469 -10.85 16.18 9.62
N MET A 470 -9.77 16.12 8.81
CA MET A 470 -9.87 16.06 7.35
C MET A 470 -10.65 14.84 6.87
N ILE A 471 -10.39 13.66 7.45
CA ILE A 471 -11.07 12.42 7.12
C ILE A 471 -12.55 12.51 7.49
N ALA A 472 -12.86 12.91 8.72
CA ALA A 472 -14.23 12.92 9.22
C ALA A 472 -15.15 13.88 8.43
N ARG A 473 -14.67 15.08 8.11
CA ARG A 473 -15.44 16.06 7.32
C ARG A 473 -15.63 15.63 5.87
N SER A 474 -14.62 15.01 5.28
CA SER A 474 -14.73 14.45 3.93
C SER A 474 -15.73 13.30 3.86
N CYS A 475 -15.85 12.50 4.92
CA CYS A 475 -16.88 11.45 5.00
C CYS A 475 -18.31 12.01 5.10
N SER A 476 -18.48 13.20 5.67
CA SER A 476 -19.78 13.90 5.75
C SER A 476 -20.18 14.59 4.44
N GLY A 477 -19.41 14.45 3.35
CA GLY A 477 -19.66 15.15 2.09
C GLY A 477 -19.31 16.64 2.13
N ARG A 478 -18.80 17.16 3.25
CA ARG A 478 -18.33 18.55 3.42
C ARG A 478 -16.83 18.64 3.17
N GLY A 479 -16.43 18.14 2.00
CA GLY A 479 -15.05 18.20 1.51
C GLY A 479 -14.61 19.64 1.27
N VAL A 480 -13.29 19.86 1.34
CA VAL A 480 -12.65 21.18 1.35
C VAL A 480 -13.13 22.13 0.24
N TRP A 481 -13.30 23.40 0.63
CA TRP A 481 -13.61 24.64 -0.12
C TRP A 481 -12.89 24.91 -1.46
N TRP A 482 -12.10 23.98 -1.99
CA TRP A 482 -11.48 24.10 -3.32
C TRP A 482 -12.28 23.41 -4.42
N SER A 483 -13.49 22.91 -4.14
CA SER A 483 -14.43 22.38 -5.15
C SER A 483 -15.40 23.45 -5.61
#